data_AF-A0A369RKB3-F1
#
_entry.id   AF-A0A369RKB3-F1
#
_cell.length_a   1.000
_cell.length_b   1.000
_cell.length_c   1.000
_cell.angle_alpha   90.00
_cell.angle_beta   90.00
_cell.angle_gamma   90.00
#
_symmetry.space_group_name_H-M   'P 1'
#
loop_
_entity.id
_entity.type
_entity.pdbx_description
1 polymer ?
#
loop_
_entity_poly.entity_id
_entity_poly.type
_entity_poly.pdbx_seq_one_letter_code
_entity_poly.pdbx_strand_id
1 'polypeptide(L)'
;MYDLGHNVSVVNPAQIKAFGKSELLRNKTDKSDAAMIARFCIANKPNLWKPAPTEVKRLRDLYRCLQAFKDDKLQQMNRLKYEFPL
;
A
#
# COMPACT_ATOMS: atom_id res chain seq x y z
N MET A 1 -13.83 -4.05 -4.80
CA MET A 1 -13.40 -5.42 -4.44
C MET A 1 -13.99 -5.83 -3.09
N TYR A 2 -13.58 -5.26 -1.96
CA TYR A 2 -14.28 -5.50 -0.68
C TYR A 2 -15.72 -4.98 -0.71
N ASP A 3 -15.93 -3.74 -1.17
CA ASP A 3 -17.27 -3.14 -1.30
C ASP A 3 -18.17 -3.84 -2.34
N LEU A 4 -17.61 -4.74 -3.14
CA LEU A 4 -18.35 -5.60 -4.09
C LEU A 4 -18.71 -6.96 -3.47
N GLY A 5 -18.45 -7.16 -2.16
CA GLY A 5 -18.72 -8.41 -1.45
C GLY A 5 -17.63 -9.47 -1.58
N HIS A 6 -16.46 -9.15 -2.14
CA HIS A 6 -15.36 -10.12 -2.24
C HIS A 6 -14.54 -10.19 -0.96
N ASN A 7 -14.09 -11.40 -0.64
CA ASN A 7 -13.07 -11.64 0.38
C ASN A 7 -11.72 -11.08 -0.10
N VAL A 8 -11.17 -10.14 0.67
CA VAL A 8 -9.89 -9.50 0.38
C VAL A 8 -8.95 -9.80 1.53
N SER A 9 -7.70 -10.13 1.25
CA SER A 9 -6.62 -10.21 2.24
C SER A 9 -5.48 -9.30 1.80
N VAL A 10 -4.90 -8.57 2.73
CA VAL A 10 -3.71 -7.73 2.48
C VAL A 10 -2.52 -8.45 3.10
N VAL A 11 -1.59 -8.88 2.26
CA VAL A 11 -0.41 -9.66 2.65
C VAL A 11 0.84 -8.86 2.33
N ASN A 12 1.84 -8.93 3.21
CA ASN A 12 3.14 -8.33 2.95
C ASN A 12 3.78 -8.98 1.70
N PRO A 13 4.15 -8.19 0.66
CA PRO A 13 4.79 -8.72 -0.55
C PRO A 13 6.05 -9.56 -0.28
N ALA A 14 6.78 -9.29 0.82
CA ALA A 14 7.94 -10.09 1.21
C ALA A 14 7.58 -11.54 1.54
N GLN A 15 6.39 -11.81 2.10
CA GLN A 15 5.94 -13.18 2.39
C GLN A 15 5.66 -13.95 1.10
N ILE A 16 5.01 -13.32 0.13
CA ILE A 16 4.77 -13.92 -1.20
C ILE A 16 6.10 -14.25 -1.88
N LYS A 17 7.06 -13.32 -1.83
CA LYS A 17 8.41 -13.53 -2.38
C LYS A 17 9.15 -14.68 -1.69
N ALA A 18 9.05 -14.79 -0.37
CA ALA A 18 9.67 -15.87 0.40
C ALA A 18 9.05 -17.23 0.05
N PHE A 19 7.72 -17.29 -0.08
CA PHE A 19 7.01 -18.50 -0.50
C PHE A 19 7.37 -18.94 -1.92
N GLY A 20 7.53 -17.99 -2.85
CA GLY A 20 8.02 -18.31 -4.20
C GLY A 20 9.42 -18.92 -4.21
N LYS A 21 10.30 -18.46 -3.31
CA LYS A 21 11.64 -19.03 -3.13
C LYS A 21 11.59 -20.45 -2.55
N SER A 22 10.71 -20.72 -1.57
CA SER A 22 10.58 -22.07 -1.01
C SER A 22 10.06 -23.09 -2.03
N GLU A 23 9.27 -22.64 -3.01
CA GLU A 23 8.76 -23.46 -4.12
C GLU A 23 9.75 -23.59 -5.29
N LEU A 24 10.97 -23.02 -5.18
CA LEU A 24 12.01 -23.05 -6.22
C LEU A 24 11.54 -22.55 -7.60
N LEU A 25 10.61 -21.58 -7.63
CA LEU A 25 10.13 -20.98 -8.87
C LEU A 25 11.26 -20.18 -9.55
N ARG A 26 11.75 -20.70 -10.69
CA ARG A 26 12.80 -20.05 -11.50
C ARG A 26 12.26 -19.09 -12.56
N ASN A 27 11.07 -19.37 -13.09
CA ASN A 27 10.48 -18.59 -14.19
C ASN A 27 9.39 -17.65 -13.65
N LYS A 28 9.60 -16.35 -13.85
CA LYS A 28 8.64 -15.31 -13.47
C LYS A 28 7.79 -14.91 -14.68
N THR A 29 6.51 -15.23 -14.61
CA THR A 29 5.48 -14.83 -15.58
C THR A 29 4.21 -14.50 -14.80
N ASP A 30 3.34 -13.66 -15.34
CA ASP A 30 2.07 -13.33 -14.64
C ASP A 30 1.25 -14.58 -14.32
N LYS A 31 1.29 -15.59 -15.20
CA LYS A 31 0.62 -16.89 -15.00
C LYS A 31 1.25 -17.70 -13.86
N SER A 32 2.58 -17.81 -13.82
CA SER A 32 3.26 -18.54 -12.73
C SER A 32 3.12 -17.82 -11.39
N ASP A 33 3.14 -16.50 -11.38
CA ASP A 33 2.96 -15.69 -10.18
C ASP A 33 1.52 -15.81 -9.63
N ALA A 34 0.50 -15.77 -10.50
CA ALA A 34 -0.89 -15.98 -10.09
C ALA A 34 -1.10 -17.37 -9.47
N ALA A 35 -0.54 -18.42 -10.09
CA ALA A 35 -0.64 -19.78 -9.56
C ALA A 35 0.09 -19.93 -8.21
N MET A 36 1.25 -19.29 -8.06
CA MET A 36 2.00 -19.25 -6.79
C MET A 36 1.19 -18.55 -5.68
N ILE A 37 0.59 -17.39 -5.97
CA ILE A 37 -0.23 -16.64 -5.00
C ILE A 37 -1.45 -17.47 -4.58
N ALA A 38 -2.10 -18.16 -5.52
CA ALA A 38 -3.22 -19.06 -5.20
C ALA A 38 -2.80 -20.17 -4.23
N ARG A 39 -1.66 -20.83 -4.49
CA ARG A 39 -1.11 -21.86 -3.57
C ARG A 39 -0.76 -21.26 -2.21
N PHE A 40 -0.16 -20.07 -2.18
CA PHE A 40 0.12 -19.36 -0.93
C PHE A 40 -1.16 -19.15 -0.12
N CYS A 41 -2.24 -18.69 -0.75
CA CYS A 41 -3.52 -18.43 -0.08
C CYS A 41 -4.16 -19.72 0.46
N ILE A 42 -4.08 -20.83 -0.27
CA ILE A 42 -4.58 -22.14 0.18
C ILE A 42 -3.79 -22.62 1.41
N ALA A 43 -2.46 -22.54 1.35
CA ALA A 43 -1.58 -23.04 2.41
C ALA A 43 -1.62 -22.17 3.67
N ASN A 44 -1.58 -20.84 3.51
CA ASN A 44 -1.39 -19.90 4.62
C ASN A 44 -2.68 -19.25 5.12
N LYS A 45 -3.79 -19.34 4.35
CA LYS A 45 -5.12 -18.81 4.70
C LYS A 45 -5.04 -17.39 5.32
N PRO A 46 -4.51 -16.40 4.57
CA PRO A 46 -4.25 -15.08 5.11
C PRO A 46 -5.53 -14.42 5.63
N ASN A 47 -5.43 -13.77 6.78
CA ASN A 47 -6.55 -13.08 7.42
C ASN A 47 -7.25 -12.12 6.46
N LEU A 48 -8.59 -12.14 6.51
CA LEU A 48 -9.40 -11.23 5.72
C LEU A 48 -9.17 -9.80 6.20
N TRP A 49 -8.82 -8.95 5.25
CA TRP A 49 -8.74 -7.52 5.44
C TRP A 49 -10.13 -6.93 5.52
N LYS A 50 -10.30 -6.00 6.46
CA LYS A 50 -11.47 -5.14 6.57
C LYS A 50 -11.02 -3.69 6.37
N PRO A 51 -11.79 -2.90 5.62
CA PRO A 51 -11.49 -1.48 5.48
C PRO A 51 -11.56 -0.79 6.83
N ALA A 52 -10.77 0.28 6.97
CA ALA A 52 -10.91 1.17 8.12
C ALA A 52 -12.30 1.84 8.08
N PRO A 53 -12.90 2.14 9.26
CA PRO A 53 -14.15 2.88 9.32
C PRO A 53 -14.08 4.20 8.54
N THR A 54 -15.22 4.62 7.99
CA THR A 54 -15.33 5.80 7.12
C THR A 54 -14.83 7.07 7.80
N GLU A 55 -15.09 7.21 9.10
CA GLU A 55 -14.69 8.34 9.94
C GLU A 55 -13.16 8.39 10.06
N VAL A 56 -12.52 7.23 10.26
CA VAL A 56 -11.06 7.11 10.34
C VAL A 56 -10.42 7.44 9.00
N LYS A 57 -11.02 7.00 7.90
CA LYS A 57 -10.56 7.33 6.54
C LYS A 57 -10.64 8.84 6.31
N ARG A 58 -11.79 9.45 6.62
CA ARG A 58 -12.01 10.90 6.49
C ARG A 58 -11.02 11.72 7.31
N LEU A 59 -10.78 11.33 8.57
CA LEU A 59 -9.80 11.98 9.43
C LEU A 59 -8.39 11.91 8.83
N ARG A 60 -7.99 10.73 8.34
CA ARG A 60 -6.67 10.53 7.71
C ARG A 60 -6.50 11.42 6.47
N ASP A 61 -7.54 11.54 5.65
CA ASP A 61 -7.49 12.35 4.44
C ASP A 61 -7.38 13.84 4.77
N LEU A 62 -8.16 14.35 5.75
CA LEU A 62 -8.03 15.71 6.25
C LEU A 62 -6.64 16.00 6.81
N TYR A 63 -6.08 15.07 7.59
CA TYR A 63 -4.73 15.18 8.12
C TYR A 63 -3.67 15.28 7.01
N ARG A 64 -3.80 14.46 5.96
CA ARG A 64 -2.91 14.51 4.79
C ARG A 64 -3.00 15.83 4.04
N CYS A 65 -4.21 16.35 3.83
CA CYS A 65 -4.41 17.67 3.23
C CYS A 65 -3.74 18.77 4.04
N LEU A 66 -3.90 18.74 5.37
CA LEU A 66 -3.25 19.70 6.26
C LEU A 66 -1.71 19.64 6.15
N GLN A 67 -1.13 18.45 6.10
CA GLN A 67 0.33 18.31 5.94
C GLN A 67 0.82 18.85 4.60
N ALA A 68 0.12 18.53 3.50
CA ALA A 68 0.45 19.08 2.19
C ALA A 68 0.48 20.62 2.20
N PHE A 69 -0.52 21.27 2.81
CA PHE A 69 -0.53 22.73 2.92
C PHE A 69 0.59 23.30 3.78
N LYS A 70 1.03 22.57 4.82
CA LYS A 70 2.18 23.00 5.62
C LYS A 70 3.48 22.90 4.82
N ASP A 71 3.65 21.82 4.08
CA ASP A 71 4.81 21.59 3.23
C ASP A 71 4.88 22.64 2.11
N ASP A 72 3.76 22.92 1.45
CA ASP A 72 3.66 23.97 0.43
C ASP A 72 4.02 25.34 1.01
N LYS A 73 3.46 25.70 2.17
CA LYS A 73 3.79 26.97 2.84
C LYS A 73 5.29 27.07 3.13
N LEU A 74 5.89 26.00 3.65
CA LEU A 74 7.32 25.97 3.93
C LEU A 74 8.15 26.13 2.65
N GLN A 75 7.75 25.46 1.56
CA GLN A 75 8.40 25.59 0.26
C GLN A 75 8.34 27.03 -0.26
N GLN A 76 7.18 27.70 -0.17
CA GLN A 76 7.04 29.09 -0.59
C GLN A 76 7.87 30.05 0.27
N MET A 77 7.89 29.84 1.60
CA MET A 77 8.71 30.65 2.51
C MET A 77 10.20 30.51 2.20
N ASN A 78 10.66 29.27 1.98
CA ASN A 78 12.05 29.02 1.59
C ASN A 78 12.35 29.69 0.26
N ARG A 79 11.47 29.55 -0.74
CA ARG A 79 11.63 30.20 -2.04
C ARG A 79 11.83 31.71 -1.90
N LEU A 80 10.94 32.40 -1.17
CA LEU A 80 11.06 33.84 -0.94
C LEU A 80 12.39 34.23 -0.26
N LYS A 81 12.83 33.45 0.72
CA LYS A 81 14.07 33.68 1.46
C LYS A 81 15.32 33.56 0.58
N TYR A 82 15.34 32.62 -0.36
CA TYR A 82 16.51 32.38 -1.22
C TYR A 82 16.46 33.15 -2.55
N GLU A 83 15.28 33.54 -3.02
CA GLU A 83 15.10 34.37 -4.23
C GLU A 83 15.38 35.87 -3.95
N PHE A 84 15.26 36.30 -2.69
CA PHE A 84 15.65 37.65 -2.23
C PHE A 84 16.50 37.57 -0.96
N PRO A 85 17.79 37.24 -1.06
CA PRO A 85 18.69 37.32 0.08
C PRO A 85 18.91 38.79 0.45
N LEU A 86 18.63 39.15 1.71
CA LEU A 86 19.11 40.39 2.31
C LEU A 86 20.64 40.38 2.41
#